data_AF-T0ZUQ6-F1
#
_entry.id   AF-T0ZUQ6-F1
#
_cell.length_a   1.000
_cell.length_b   1.000
_cell.length_c   1.000
_cell.angle_alpha   90.00
_cell.angle_beta   90.00
_cell.angle_gamma   90.00
#
_symmetry.space_group_name_H-M   'P 1'
#
loop_
_entity.id
_entity.type
_entity.pdbx_description
1 polymer ?
#
loop_
_entity_poly.entity_id
_entity_poly.type
_entity_poly.pdbx_seq_one_letter_code
_entity_poly.pdbx_strand_id
1 'polypeptide(L)'
;MMTQTHEAPNIYSDAVDSLTPYKPRRLTRAELKRKDVYAFKSPKLGRVVWVVGVLQFATALKLEFDTEVTAYAERPRTLKVADDKTIEVAYWTRHTNGEEHLWLLVPSAGTESASAARTRHRDVELAMDAAQTMQVSMKLLPEADLVVSAPSIRTWLALLPFVQTADVMDNATVIKARVKEHFEFVEASTFA
;
A
#
# COMPACT_ATOMS: atom_id res chain seq x y z
N MET A 1 -17.28 24.71 -24.14
CA MET A 1 -18.03 24.46 -22.88
C MET A 1 -17.03 23.89 -21.88
N MET A 2 -16.46 24.72 -21.02
CA MET A 2 -15.41 24.32 -20.08
C MET A 2 -16.03 23.54 -18.93
N THR A 3 -15.75 22.24 -18.86
CA THR A 3 -16.09 21.40 -17.70
C THR A 3 -15.27 21.88 -16.51
N GLN A 4 -15.90 22.64 -15.61
CA GLN A 4 -15.33 22.91 -14.30
C GLN A 4 -15.26 21.57 -13.55
N THR A 5 -14.06 21.00 -13.49
CA THR A 5 -13.75 19.83 -12.68
C THR A 5 -13.83 20.25 -11.21
N HIS A 6 -15.04 20.19 -10.67
CA HIS A 6 -15.30 20.48 -9.27
C HIS A 6 -14.56 19.41 -8.46
N GLU A 7 -13.44 19.76 -7.82
CA GLU A 7 -12.59 18.82 -7.07
C GLU A 7 -13.40 18.10 -5.98
N ALA A 8 -13.03 16.85 -5.68
CA ALA A 8 -13.56 16.12 -4.53
C ALA A 8 -13.04 16.76 -3.23
N PRO A 9 -13.78 16.64 -2.10
CA PRO A 9 -13.31 17.15 -0.81
C PRO A 9 -11.91 16.59 -0.48
N ASN A 10 -11.04 17.44 0.09
CA ASN A 10 -9.69 17.04 0.48
C ASN A 10 -9.77 16.09 1.68
N ILE A 11 -9.80 14.79 1.41
CA ILE A 11 -9.82 13.72 2.43
C ILE A 11 -8.42 13.37 2.95
N TYR A 12 -7.38 14.03 2.41
CA TYR A 12 -6.00 13.87 2.83
C TYR A 12 -5.67 14.96 3.84
N SER A 13 -5.21 14.54 5.03
CA SER A 13 -4.67 15.44 6.04
C SER A 13 -3.33 15.98 5.56
N ASP A 14 -3.16 17.31 5.51
CA ASP A 14 -1.87 17.97 5.20
C ASP A 14 -0.83 17.80 6.34
N ALA A 15 -1.22 17.20 7.47
CA ALA A 15 -0.33 16.97 8.61
C ALA A 15 0.67 15.84 8.33
N VAL A 16 1.94 16.25 8.17
CA VAL A 16 3.19 15.49 8.21
C VAL A 16 3.35 14.41 7.13
N ASP A 17 3.33 14.85 5.87
CA ASP A 17 3.82 14.10 4.69
C ASP A 17 5.37 13.99 4.63
N SER A 18 6.10 14.10 5.76
CA SER A 18 7.58 14.15 5.73
C SER A 18 8.25 12.80 5.57
N LEU A 19 7.51 11.69 5.74
CA LEU A 19 8.07 10.33 5.70
C LEU A 19 8.18 9.77 4.27
N THR A 20 7.37 10.27 3.33
CA THR A 20 7.29 9.75 1.98
C THR A 20 7.61 10.83 0.94
N PRO A 21 8.48 10.56 -0.04
CA PRO A 21 8.77 11.52 -1.11
C PRO A 21 7.60 11.68 -2.10
N TYR A 22 6.63 10.77 -2.05
CA TYR A 22 5.44 10.76 -2.91
C TYR A 22 4.19 11.08 -2.10
N LYS A 23 3.33 11.92 -2.69
CA LYS A 23 1.98 12.15 -2.19
C LYS A 23 1.00 11.23 -2.93
N PRO A 24 0.05 10.61 -2.21
CA PRO A 24 -0.97 9.81 -2.86
C PRO A 24 -1.81 10.62 -3.85
N ARG A 25 -2.10 10.03 -5.02
CA ARG A 25 -3.09 10.63 -5.93
C ARG A 25 -4.45 10.68 -5.25
N ARG A 26 -5.08 11.86 -5.32
CA ARG A 26 -6.45 12.09 -4.86
C ARG A 26 -7.45 11.18 -5.56
N LEU A 27 -8.39 10.64 -4.79
CA LEU A 27 -9.53 9.92 -5.32
C LEU A 27 -10.45 10.85 -6.11
N THR A 28 -10.85 10.42 -7.29
CA THR A 28 -11.85 11.11 -8.09
C THR A 28 -13.25 10.88 -7.52
N ARG A 29 -14.20 11.78 -7.82
CA ARG A 29 -15.61 11.60 -7.45
C ARG A 29 -16.19 10.30 -8.01
N ALA A 30 -15.78 9.90 -9.21
CA ALA A 30 -16.23 8.66 -9.83
C ALA A 30 -15.76 7.44 -9.05
N GLU A 31 -14.50 7.45 -8.58
CA GLU A 31 -13.96 6.36 -7.74
C GLU A 31 -14.70 6.29 -6.41
N LEU A 32 -14.87 7.42 -5.73
CA LEU A 32 -15.62 7.47 -4.46
C LEU A 32 -17.07 6.98 -4.59
N LYS A 33 -17.72 7.21 -5.74
CA LYS A 33 -19.13 6.86 -5.95
C LYS A 33 -19.33 5.43 -6.48
N ARG A 34 -18.39 4.90 -7.27
CA ARG A 34 -18.60 3.68 -8.08
C ARG A 34 -17.74 2.50 -7.68
N LYS A 35 -16.78 2.70 -6.77
CA LYS A 35 -15.85 1.65 -6.35
C LYS A 35 -15.89 1.51 -4.84
N ASP A 36 -15.50 0.33 -4.36
CA ASP A 36 -15.31 0.11 -2.94
C ASP A 36 -14.10 0.90 -2.47
N VAL A 37 -14.31 1.73 -1.46
CA VAL A 37 -13.26 2.56 -0.86
C VAL A 37 -13.08 2.16 0.59
N TYR A 38 -11.84 1.86 0.94
CA TYR A 38 -11.45 1.50 2.30
C TYR A 38 -10.54 2.58 2.86
N ALA A 39 -10.65 2.81 4.17
CA ALA A 39 -9.83 3.78 4.87
C ALA A 39 -9.42 3.24 6.24
N PHE A 40 -8.18 3.55 6.66
CA PHE A 40 -7.70 3.25 8.00
C PHE A 40 -6.64 4.27 8.43
N LYS A 41 -6.53 4.54 9.74
CA LYS A 41 -5.40 5.30 10.30
C LYS A 41 -4.17 4.40 10.26
N SER A 42 -3.09 4.83 9.62
CA SER A 42 -1.81 4.12 9.63
C SER A 42 -0.91 4.72 10.71
N PRO A 43 -0.57 3.97 11.78
CA PRO A 43 0.48 4.37 12.70
C PRO A 43 1.84 4.54 12.03
N LYS A 44 2.17 3.70 11.03
CA LYS A 44 3.44 3.84 10.28
C LYS A 44 3.57 5.20 9.59
N LEU A 45 2.46 5.73 9.08
CA LEU A 45 2.47 6.97 8.29
C LEU A 45 1.94 8.19 9.04
N GLY A 46 1.35 8.00 10.24
CA GLY A 46 0.73 9.07 11.01
C GLY A 46 -0.51 9.69 10.35
N ARG A 47 -1.08 9.07 9.31
CA ARG A 47 -2.21 9.60 8.52
C ARG A 47 -3.26 8.54 8.19
N VAL A 48 -4.40 8.99 7.68
CA VAL A 48 -5.39 8.08 7.08
C VAL A 48 -4.94 7.66 5.68
N VAL A 49 -4.97 6.36 5.43
CA VAL A 49 -4.68 5.74 4.13
C VAL A 49 -6.00 5.43 3.43
N TRP A 50 -6.14 5.86 2.18
CA TRP A 50 -7.37 5.70 1.38
C TRP A 50 -7.11 4.85 0.14
N VAL A 51 -7.76 3.71 0.05
CA VAL A 51 -7.50 2.71 -1.00
C VAL A 51 -8.78 2.26 -1.68
N VAL A 52 -8.66 1.94 -2.96
CA VAL A 52 -9.80 1.62 -3.83
C VAL A 52 -9.71 0.16 -4.24
N GLY A 53 -10.72 -0.62 -3.86
CA GLY A 53 -10.81 -2.04 -4.13
C GLY A 53 -10.07 -2.91 -3.11
N VAL A 54 -10.55 -4.14 -2.97
CA VAL A 54 -10.10 -5.08 -1.95
C VAL A 54 -8.63 -5.49 -2.10
N LEU A 55 -8.12 -5.63 -3.33
CA LEU A 55 -6.71 -6.00 -3.57
C LEU A 55 -5.74 -4.91 -3.11
N GLN A 56 -6.09 -3.65 -3.37
CA GLN A 56 -5.33 -2.50 -2.88
C GLN A 56 -5.36 -2.48 -1.34
N PHE A 57 -6.54 -2.72 -0.73
CA PHE A 57 -6.67 -2.77 0.73
C PHE A 57 -5.87 -3.90 1.37
N ALA A 58 -5.95 -5.12 0.83
CA ALA A 58 -5.17 -6.26 1.29
C ALA A 58 -3.65 -5.98 1.22
N THR A 59 -3.22 -5.32 0.16
CA THR A 59 -1.81 -4.90 0.01
C THR A 59 -1.43 -3.84 1.03
N ALA A 60 -2.29 -2.85 1.29
CA ALA A 60 -2.03 -1.85 2.31
C ALA A 60 -1.89 -2.48 3.70
N LEU A 61 -2.73 -3.47 4.04
CA LEU A 61 -2.59 -4.24 5.28
C LEU A 61 -1.27 -4.99 5.34
N LYS A 62 -0.85 -5.62 4.23
CA LYS A 62 0.46 -6.28 4.15
C LYS A 62 1.59 -5.30 4.48
N LEU A 63 1.59 -4.11 3.85
CA LEU A 63 2.60 -3.08 4.07
C LEU A 63 2.54 -2.49 5.49
N GLU A 64 1.34 -2.37 6.07
CA GLU A 64 1.15 -1.87 7.43
C GLU A 64 1.66 -2.84 8.50
N PHE A 65 1.66 -4.15 8.23
CA PHE A 65 2.10 -5.15 9.19
C PHE A 65 3.49 -5.73 8.88
N ASP A 66 4.07 -5.42 7.72
CA ASP A 66 5.45 -5.76 7.39
C ASP A 66 6.42 -4.91 8.22
N THR A 67 7.22 -5.54 9.08
CA THR A 67 8.18 -4.85 9.96
C THR A 67 9.35 -4.25 9.19
N GLU A 68 9.67 -4.77 8.01
CA GLU A 68 10.74 -4.26 7.17
C GLU A 68 10.33 -3.02 6.39
N VAL A 69 9.03 -2.74 6.23
CA VAL A 69 8.53 -1.53 5.56
C VAL A 69 8.46 -0.39 6.57
N THR A 70 9.23 0.66 6.35
CA THR A 70 9.26 1.86 7.23
C THR A 70 8.26 2.93 6.79
N ALA A 71 8.00 3.02 5.48
CA ALA A 71 7.00 3.94 4.92
C ALA A 71 6.46 3.44 3.58
N TYR A 72 5.28 3.89 3.20
CA TYR A 72 4.67 3.60 1.91
C TYR A 72 3.69 4.69 1.48
N ALA A 73 3.44 4.78 0.18
CA ALA A 73 2.49 5.72 -0.41
C ALA A 73 1.64 5.01 -1.47
N GLU A 74 0.32 5.11 -1.35
CA GLU A 74 -0.64 4.59 -2.31
C GLU A 74 -0.71 5.48 -3.55
N ARG A 75 -0.85 4.89 -4.74
CA ARG A 75 -0.99 5.60 -6.02
C ARG A 75 -0.02 6.78 -6.16
N PRO A 76 1.31 6.56 -6.00
CA PRO A 76 2.28 7.64 -5.89
C PRO A 76 2.47 8.40 -7.21
N ARG A 77 2.28 7.73 -8.34
CA ARG A 77 2.48 8.29 -9.69
C ARG A 77 1.84 7.42 -10.78
N THR A 78 1.72 8.02 -11.95
CA THR A 78 1.48 7.31 -13.21
C THR A 78 2.78 7.24 -14.02
N LEU A 79 3.14 6.05 -14.50
CA LEU A 79 4.23 5.84 -15.44
C LEU A 79 3.72 6.08 -16.85
N LYS A 80 4.41 6.91 -17.62
CA LYS A 80 4.19 6.99 -19.07
C LYS A 80 4.90 5.81 -19.71
N VAL A 81 4.15 5.00 -20.46
CA VAL A 81 4.70 3.80 -21.11
C VAL A 81 4.64 3.85 -22.64
N ALA A 82 3.80 4.73 -23.19
CA ALA A 82 3.78 5.14 -24.59
C ALA A 82 3.15 6.55 -24.69
N ASP A 83 3.13 7.16 -25.88
CA ASP A 83 2.68 8.55 -26.08
C ASP A 83 1.29 8.83 -25.50
N ASP A 84 0.35 7.89 -25.64
CA ASP A 84 -1.03 8.01 -25.14
C ASP A 84 -1.35 7.02 -24.00
N LYS A 85 -0.35 6.31 -23.47
CA LYS A 85 -0.57 5.26 -22.47
C LYS A 85 0.17 5.52 -21.17
N THR A 86 -0.61 5.55 -20.09
CA THR A 86 -0.09 5.64 -18.73
C THR A 86 -0.56 4.48 -17.88
N ILE A 87 0.31 4.01 -16.99
CA ILE A 87 0.01 2.97 -16.01
C ILE A 87 0.12 3.58 -14.61
N GLU A 88 -0.93 3.43 -13.81
CA GLU A 88 -0.91 3.85 -12.41
C GLU A 88 -0.12 2.83 -11.57
N VAL A 89 0.87 3.31 -10.83
CA VAL A 89 1.61 2.49 -9.86
C VAL A 89 0.72 2.30 -8.63
N ALA A 90 0.69 1.09 -8.06
CA ALA A 90 -0.14 0.81 -6.89
C ALA A 90 0.44 1.42 -5.61
N TYR A 91 1.72 1.15 -5.34
CA TYR A 91 2.41 1.65 -4.15
C TYR A 91 3.85 2.05 -4.43
N TRP A 92 4.35 2.98 -3.64
CA TRP A 92 5.78 3.12 -3.36
C TRP A 92 6.02 2.63 -1.94
N THR A 93 7.16 1.99 -1.68
CA THR A 93 7.58 1.56 -0.33
C THR A 93 9.03 1.94 -0.07
N ARG A 94 9.36 2.16 1.20
CA ARG A 94 10.73 2.22 1.72
C ARG A 94 10.92 1.15 2.78
N HIS A 95 12.05 0.46 2.73
CA HIS A 95 12.42 -0.57 3.69
C HIS A 95 13.42 -0.06 4.75
N THR A 96 13.60 -0.82 5.82
CA THR A 96 14.56 -0.58 6.92
C THR A 96 16.00 -0.44 6.42
N ASN A 97 16.39 -1.23 5.41
CA ASN A 97 17.68 -1.18 4.74
C ASN A 97 17.84 0.04 3.79
N GLY A 98 16.82 0.89 3.67
CA GLY A 98 16.82 2.06 2.80
C GLY A 98 16.39 1.78 1.35
N GLU A 99 16.10 0.53 0.99
CA GLU A 99 15.64 0.19 -0.35
C GLU A 99 14.25 0.76 -0.63
N GLU A 100 14.08 1.28 -1.84
CA GLU A 100 12.80 1.82 -2.32
C GLU A 100 12.29 1.02 -3.51
N HIS A 101 10.99 0.72 -3.51
CA HIS A 101 10.35 -0.02 -4.58
C HIS A 101 9.05 0.62 -5.02
N LEU A 102 8.74 0.48 -6.30
CA LEU A 102 7.42 0.69 -6.85
C LEU A 102 6.73 -0.63 -7.04
N TRP A 103 5.46 -0.69 -6.70
CA TRP A 103 4.67 -1.91 -6.75
C TRP A 103 3.59 -1.78 -7.80
N LEU A 104 3.49 -2.78 -8.67
CA LEU A 104 2.40 -2.93 -9.63
C LEU A 104 1.54 -4.14 -9.25
N LEU A 105 0.24 -3.91 -9.07
CA LEU A 105 -0.72 -4.97 -8.80
C LEU A 105 -1.16 -5.64 -10.11
N VAL A 106 -1.06 -6.96 -10.15
CA VAL A 106 -1.38 -7.81 -11.29
C VAL A 106 -2.52 -8.77 -10.92
N PRO A 107 -3.78 -8.42 -11.21
CA PRO A 107 -4.93 -9.28 -11.00
C PRO A 107 -4.90 -10.53 -11.88
N SER A 108 -5.62 -11.54 -11.45
CA SER A 108 -5.75 -12.80 -12.16
C SER A 108 -6.70 -12.68 -13.34
N ALA A 109 -6.52 -13.49 -14.38
CA ALA A 109 -7.41 -13.45 -15.56
C ALA A 109 -8.90 -13.68 -15.24
N GLY A 110 -9.21 -14.36 -14.12
CA GLY A 110 -10.58 -14.59 -13.65
C GLY A 110 -11.23 -13.41 -12.91
N THR A 111 -10.47 -12.39 -12.54
CA THR A 111 -10.97 -11.15 -11.93
C THR A 111 -11.08 -10.00 -12.94
N GLU A 112 -10.81 -10.30 -14.21
CA GLU A 112 -10.85 -9.38 -15.34
C GLU A 112 -11.74 -9.90 -16.47
N SER A 113 -12.26 -8.98 -17.31
CA SER A 113 -12.87 -9.41 -18.57
C SER A 113 -11.80 -9.97 -19.51
N ALA A 114 -12.15 -10.92 -20.38
CA ALA A 114 -11.19 -11.59 -21.28
C ALA A 114 -10.35 -10.63 -22.16
N SER A 115 -10.90 -9.49 -22.56
CA SER A 115 -10.18 -8.44 -23.30
C SER A 115 -9.18 -7.64 -22.45
N ALA A 116 -9.43 -7.53 -21.14
CA ALA A 116 -8.57 -6.81 -20.20
C ALA A 116 -7.32 -7.63 -19.86
N ALA A 117 -7.46 -8.96 -19.72
CA ALA A 117 -6.35 -9.85 -19.37
C ALA A 117 -5.17 -9.79 -20.36
N ARG A 118 -5.43 -9.86 -21.68
CA ARG A 118 -4.38 -9.79 -22.72
C ARG A 118 -3.74 -8.42 -22.80
N THR A 119 -4.53 -7.36 -22.60
CA THR A 119 -4.03 -5.98 -22.57
C THR A 119 -3.09 -5.78 -21.38
N ARG A 120 -3.36 -6.44 -20.24
CA ARG A 120 -2.61 -6.25 -19.01
C ARG A 120 -1.24 -6.92 -18.98
N HIS A 121 -1.06 -8.08 -19.60
CA HIS A 121 0.28 -8.70 -19.72
C HIS A 121 1.27 -7.77 -20.45
N ARG A 122 0.83 -7.19 -21.57
CA ARG A 122 1.62 -6.19 -22.30
C ARG A 122 1.89 -4.93 -21.46
N ASP A 123 0.94 -4.56 -20.60
CA ASP A 123 1.07 -3.38 -19.74
C ASP A 123 2.07 -3.61 -18.60
N VAL A 124 2.14 -4.83 -18.07
CA VAL A 124 3.16 -5.20 -17.08
C VAL A 124 4.57 -5.11 -17.69
N GLU A 125 4.79 -5.65 -18.89
CA GLU A 125 6.07 -5.55 -19.59
C GLU A 125 6.45 -4.08 -19.84
N LEU A 126 5.52 -3.30 -20.39
CA LEU A 126 5.71 -1.88 -20.63
C LEU A 126 6.00 -1.08 -19.35
N ALA A 127 5.37 -1.44 -18.23
CA ALA A 127 5.63 -0.80 -16.94
C ALA A 127 7.02 -1.11 -16.41
N MET A 128 7.49 -2.36 -16.58
CA MET A 128 8.83 -2.78 -16.21
C MET A 128 9.90 -2.04 -17.02
N ASP A 129 9.72 -1.93 -18.34
CA ASP A 129 10.62 -1.19 -19.23
C ASP A 129 10.68 0.30 -18.89
N ALA A 130 9.53 0.91 -18.60
CA ALA A 130 9.46 2.31 -18.19
C ALA A 130 10.12 2.53 -16.82
N ALA A 131 9.94 1.61 -15.87
CA ALA A 131 10.59 1.67 -14.57
C ALA A 131 12.12 1.53 -14.68
N GLN A 132 12.60 0.63 -15.54
CA GLN A 132 14.02 0.46 -15.84
C GLN A 132 14.61 1.73 -16.47
N THR A 133 13.91 2.35 -17.41
CA THR A 133 14.33 3.63 -18.02
C THR A 133 14.45 4.75 -16.99
N MET A 134 13.57 4.75 -15.98
CA MET A 134 13.60 5.70 -14.87
C MET A 134 14.52 5.29 -13.72
N GLN A 135 15.27 4.18 -13.85
CA GLN A 135 16.14 3.62 -12.82
C GLN A 135 15.45 3.41 -11.45
N VAL A 136 14.18 3.02 -11.46
CA VAL A 136 13.44 2.70 -10.23
C VAL A 136 13.16 1.21 -10.15
N SER A 137 13.43 0.61 -8.99
CA SER A 137 13.10 -0.80 -8.73
C SER A 137 11.59 -1.01 -8.75
N MET A 138 11.12 -1.91 -9.61
CA MET A 138 9.70 -2.30 -9.69
C MET A 138 9.52 -3.74 -9.21
N LYS A 139 8.54 -3.93 -8.32
CA LYS A 139 8.04 -5.22 -7.86
C LYS A 139 6.65 -5.46 -8.41
N LEU A 140 6.42 -6.67 -8.91
CA LEU A 140 5.08 -7.12 -9.28
C LEU A 140 4.45 -7.79 -8.07
N LEU A 141 3.17 -7.51 -7.84
CA LEU A 141 2.36 -8.19 -6.85
C LEU A 141 1.18 -8.84 -7.55
N PRO A 142 1.32 -10.13 -7.94
CA PRO A 142 0.22 -10.94 -8.41
C PRO A 142 -0.89 -11.04 -7.36
N GLU A 143 -2.15 -11.05 -7.79
CA GLU A 143 -3.28 -11.32 -6.92
C GLU A 143 -3.19 -12.70 -6.28
N ALA A 144 -2.64 -13.69 -6.99
CA ALA A 144 -2.42 -15.03 -6.43
C ALA A 144 -1.60 -15.00 -5.14
N ASP A 145 -0.60 -14.11 -5.03
CA ASP A 145 0.23 -13.97 -3.82
C ASP A 145 -0.57 -13.40 -2.65
N LEU A 146 -1.55 -12.53 -2.94
CA LEU A 146 -2.48 -12.01 -1.95
C LEU A 146 -3.46 -13.10 -1.49
N VAL A 147 -3.92 -13.96 -2.39
CA VAL A 147 -4.77 -15.11 -2.06
C VAL A 147 -4.03 -16.09 -1.17
N VAL A 148 -2.76 -16.41 -1.47
CA VAL A 148 -1.92 -17.24 -0.61
C VAL A 148 -1.73 -16.60 0.77
N SER A 149 -1.63 -15.27 0.82
CA SER A 149 -1.49 -14.50 2.06
C SER A 149 -2.81 -14.27 2.81
N ALA A 150 -3.95 -14.80 2.35
CA ALA A 150 -5.27 -14.51 2.91
C ALA A 150 -5.41 -14.79 4.41
N PRO A 151 -4.85 -15.88 4.98
CA PRO A 151 -4.87 -16.10 6.43
C PRO A 151 -4.18 -14.98 7.21
N SER A 152 -3.02 -14.51 6.73
CA SER A 152 -2.28 -13.41 7.34
C SER A 152 -3.05 -12.10 7.20
N ILE A 153 -3.61 -11.82 6.03
CA ILE A 153 -4.43 -10.62 5.78
C ILE A 153 -5.64 -10.56 6.72
N ARG A 154 -6.31 -11.70 6.94
CA ARG A 154 -7.42 -11.79 7.91
C ARG A 154 -6.96 -11.43 9.32
N THR A 155 -5.81 -11.96 9.73
CA THR A 155 -5.22 -11.65 11.04
C THR A 155 -4.86 -10.17 11.15
N TRP A 156 -4.19 -9.60 10.15
CA TRP A 156 -3.83 -8.18 10.11
C TRP A 156 -5.06 -7.27 10.18
N LEU A 157 -6.12 -7.60 9.45
CA LEU A 157 -7.38 -6.86 9.53
C LEU A 157 -7.98 -6.91 10.94
N ALA A 158 -7.97 -8.07 11.59
CA ALA A 158 -8.45 -8.23 12.96
C ALA A 158 -7.58 -7.48 13.99
N LEU A 159 -6.27 -7.38 13.73
CA LEU A 159 -5.31 -6.71 14.60
C LEU A 159 -5.26 -5.18 14.39
N LEU A 160 -5.72 -4.68 13.25
CA LEU A 160 -5.63 -3.28 12.86
C LEU A 160 -6.18 -2.30 13.93
N PRO A 161 -7.35 -2.53 14.55
CA PRO A 161 -7.86 -1.63 15.59
C PRO A 161 -6.93 -1.54 16.81
N PHE A 162 -6.27 -2.63 17.17
CA PHE A 162 -5.34 -2.66 18.31
C PHE A 162 -4.06 -1.89 18.01
N VAL A 163 -3.51 -2.05 16.79
CA VAL A 163 -2.33 -1.30 16.34
C VAL A 163 -2.61 0.20 16.29
N GLN A 164 -3.78 0.58 15.80
CA GLN A 164 -4.24 1.98 15.79
C GLN A 164 -4.47 2.56 17.18
N THR A 165 -4.94 1.74 18.12
CA THR A 165 -5.16 2.17 19.50
C THR A 165 -3.82 2.30 20.24
N ALA A 166 -2.88 1.38 20.03
CA ALA A 166 -1.56 1.43 20.65
C ALA A 166 -0.80 2.73 20.30
N ASP A 167 -0.97 3.24 19.08
CA ASP A 167 -0.38 4.51 18.61
C ASP A 167 -0.82 5.73 19.43
N VAL A 168 -2.02 5.69 20.04
CA VAL A 168 -2.55 6.79 20.86
C VAL A 168 -2.39 6.57 22.36
N MET A 169 -1.74 5.48 22.78
CA MET A 169 -1.50 5.20 24.20
C MET A 169 -0.24 5.90 24.69
N ASP A 170 -0.38 6.73 25.73
CA ASP A 170 0.74 7.47 26.35
C ASP A 170 1.87 6.54 26.85
N ASN A 171 1.55 5.29 27.16
CA ASN A 171 2.48 4.28 27.69
C ASN A 171 2.99 3.29 26.63
N ALA A 172 2.74 3.53 25.34
CA ALA A 172 3.07 2.59 24.26
C ALA A 172 4.54 2.17 24.26
N THR A 173 5.47 3.13 24.48
CA THR A 173 6.91 2.88 24.56
C THR A 173 7.27 1.92 25.71
N VAL A 174 6.64 2.09 26.87
CA VAL A 174 6.88 1.25 28.05
C VAL A 174 6.36 -0.16 27.82
N ILE A 175 5.16 -0.28 27.22
CA ILE A 175 4.58 -1.59 26.88
C ILE A 175 5.45 -2.30 25.86
N LYS A 176 5.88 -1.60 24.79
CA LYS A 176 6.75 -2.15 23.76
C LYS A 176 8.07 -2.67 24.34
N ALA A 177 8.70 -1.91 25.23
CA ALA A 177 9.94 -2.32 25.90
C ALA A 177 9.74 -3.60 26.72
N ARG A 178 8.67 -3.68 27.54
CA ARG A 178 8.37 -4.86 28.35
C ARG A 178 8.02 -6.10 27.53
N VAL A 179 7.27 -5.93 26.44
CA VAL A 179 6.95 -7.04 25.53
C VAL A 179 8.22 -7.57 24.87
N LYS A 180 9.12 -6.69 24.41
CA LYS A 180 10.40 -7.10 23.83
C LYS A 180 11.26 -7.86 24.85
N GLU A 181 11.40 -7.34 26.06
CA GLU A 181 12.11 -7.98 27.17
C GLU A 181 11.55 -9.37 27.49
N HIS A 182 10.22 -9.52 27.50
CA HIS A 182 9.56 -10.81 27.71
C HIS A 182 9.91 -11.83 26.62
N PHE A 183 9.90 -11.44 25.35
CA PHE A 183 10.23 -12.36 24.25
C PHE A 183 11.71 -12.73 24.22
N GLU A 184 12.62 -11.78 24.50
CA GLU A 184 14.05 -12.06 24.66
C GLU A 184 14.29 -13.07 25.80
N PHE A 185 13.56 -12.93 26.91
CA PHE A 185 13.63 -13.86 28.03
C PHE A 185 13.09 -15.27 27.66
N VAL A 186 12.00 -15.36 26.92
CA VAL A 186 11.43 -16.64 26.47
C VAL A 186 12.35 -17.35 25.47
N GLU A 187 12.96 -16.62 24.54
CA GLU A 187 13.94 -17.16 23.60
C GLU A 187 15.18 -17.71 24.32
N ALA A 188 15.67 -17.00 25.34
CA ALA A 188 16.76 -17.46 26.20
C ALA A 188 16.39 -18.68 27.07
N SER A 189 15.11 -18.86 27.40
CA SER A 189 14.61 -19.93 28.27
C SER A 189 14.28 -21.24 27.52
N THR A 190 14.22 -21.21 26.19
CA THR A 190 13.83 -22.37 25.36
C THR A 190 15.03 -23.22 24.91
N PHE A 191 16.26 -22.84 25.29
CA PHE A 191 17.46 -23.68 25.20
C PHE A 191 17.88 -24.14 26.60
N ALA A 192 17.14 -25.09 27.17
CA ALA A 192 17.51 -25.85 28.37
C ALA A 192 17.01 -27.29 28.25
#